data_AF-A0A5J5C4N2-F1
#
_entry.id   AF-A0A5J5C4N2-F1
#
_cell.length_a   1.000
_cell.length_b   1.000
_cell.length_c   1.000
_cell.angle_alpha   90.00
_cell.angle_beta   90.00
_cell.angle_gamma   90.00
#
_symmetry.space_group_name_H-M   'P 1'
#
loop_
_entity.id
_entity.type
_entity.pdbx_description
1 polymer ?
#
loop_
_entity_poly.entity_id
_entity_poly.type
_entity_poly.pdbx_seq_one_letter_code
_entity_poly.pdbx_strand_id
1 'polypeptide(L)'
;MGNKDWEVLELEKLSQKFEENILDATKKFEKLITDMKDIEGLPASALDMAAQMAESKGYEKATAENGPWVVTLDGPSYRSVMQHAKNRSFREEVFRAYVTRASDGDLNNTPIIERILELRLEKAKLLGYNNYAEVSMEKKMATIDKAEELIEKLHTASWNAAIQDMEDLEEFAKGQNAMEAKELNQWDINFWSERLRESRFDINEEELRPYLSLPKVLDGLFNLAKMLFDIDIDTVDGLAPVWNKDVSFYCVKNSLGSPIAYFYFDPYSRPSEKRGGAWMDVVVGRSCSVSHDGTSP
;
A
#
# COMPACT_ATOMS: atom_id res chain seq x y z
N MET A 1 23.90 14.85 -31.49
CA MET A 1 22.72 15.17 -30.64
C MET A 1 21.46 14.37 -31.04
N GLY A 2 21.55 13.24 -31.74
CA GLY A 2 20.37 12.56 -32.31
C GLY A 2 20.08 11.14 -31.81
N ASN A 3 20.60 10.74 -30.63
CA ASN A 3 20.47 9.36 -30.15
C ASN A 3 20.21 9.26 -28.63
N LYS A 4 19.78 10.35 -27.96
CA LYS A 4 19.67 10.42 -26.49
C LYS A 4 18.23 10.45 -25.96
N ASP A 5 17.27 10.87 -26.78
CA ASP A 5 15.88 11.02 -26.32
C ASP A 5 15.12 9.68 -26.32
N TRP A 6 15.55 8.68 -27.10
CA TRP A 6 14.87 7.38 -27.18
C TRP A 6 15.03 6.53 -25.92
N GLU A 7 16.20 6.55 -25.26
CA GLU A 7 16.47 5.75 -24.04
C GLU A 7 15.63 6.25 -22.85
N VAL A 8 15.47 7.57 -22.72
CA VAL A 8 14.63 8.17 -21.67
C VAL A 8 13.16 7.82 -21.91
N LEU A 9 12.71 7.92 -23.16
CA LEU A 9 11.35 7.52 -23.55
C LEU A 9 11.09 6.02 -23.37
N GLU A 10 12.10 5.16 -23.56
CA GLU A 10 11.98 3.71 -23.31
C GLU A 10 11.86 3.41 -21.81
N LEU A 11 12.71 4.01 -20.96
CA LEU A 11 12.63 3.84 -19.51
C LEU A 11 11.27 4.29 -18.94
N GLU A 12 10.72 5.39 -19.43
CA GLU A 12 9.39 5.87 -19.04
C GLU A 12 8.29 4.87 -19.44
N LYS A 13 8.31 4.39 -20.70
CA LYS A 13 7.37 3.37 -21.19
C LYS A 13 7.44 2.07 -20.40
N LEU A 14 8.65 1.59 -20.10
CA LEU A 14 8.85 0.36 -19.34
C LEU A 14 8.39 0.52 -17.89
N SER A 15 8.60 1.69 -17.29
CA SER A 15 8.15 2.00 -15.93
C SER A 15 6.61 2.05 -15.85
N GLN A 16 5.96 2.66 -16.85
CA GLN A 16 4.50 2.63 -16.98
C GLN A 16 3.99 1.19 -17.14
N LYS A 17 4.61 0.41 -18.06
CA LYS A 17 4.20 -0.98 -18.31
C LYS A 17 4.40 -1.87 -17.08
N PHE A 18 5.46 -1.65 -16.31
CA PHE A 18 5.70 -2.35 -15.05
C PHE A 18 4.53 -2.13 -14.06
N GLU A 19 4.11 -0.87 -13.87
CA GLU A 19 3.00 -0.54 -12.97
C GLU A 19 1.65 -1.09 -13.47
N GLU A 20 1.38 -0.99 -14.78
CA GLU A 20 0.19 -1.58 -15.42
C GLU A 20 0.11 -3.09 -15.19
N ASN A 21 1.22 -3.81 -15.40
CA ASN A 21 1.28 -5.25 -15.18
C ASN A 21 1.02 -5.64 -13.71
N ILE A 22 1.52 -4.87 -12.74
CA ILE A 22 1.26 -5.10 -11.31
C ILE A 22 -0.22 -4.88 -10.98
N LEU A 23 -0.81 -3.81 -11.52
CA LEU A 23 -2.23 -3.51 -11.35
C LEU A 23 -3.10 -4.63 -11.94
N ASP A 24 -2.82 -5.05 -13.16
CA ASP A 24 -3.56 -6.12 -13.84
C ASP A 24 -3.38 -7.48 -13.17
N ALA A 25 -2.18 -7.80 -12.69
CA ALA A 25 -1.94 -9.03 -11.93
C ALA A 25 -2.70 -9.03 -10.59
N THR A 26 -2.81 -7.88 -9.94
CA THR A 26 -3.58 -7.73 -8.70
C THR A 26 -5.09 -7.88 -8.95
N LYS A 27 -5.60 -7.37 -10.08
CA LYS A 27 -7.01 -7.52 -10.50
C LYS A 27 -7.36 -8.94 -10.93
N LYS A 28 -6.43 -9.65 -11.57
CA LYS A 28 -6.69 -10.96 -12.21
C LYS A 28 -6.99 -12.06 -11.20
N PHE A 29 -6.44 -11.97 -9.99
CA PHE A 29 -6.69 -12.96 -8.95
C PHE A 29 -8.05 -12.74 -8.30
N GLU A 30 -8.90 -13.76 -8.41
CA GLU A 30 -10.19 -13.82 -7.74
C GLU A 30 -10.37 -15.24 -7.18
N LYS A 31 -10.53 -15.35 -5.87
CA LYS A 31 -10.87 -16.61 -5.22
C LYS A 31 -12.31 -16.55 -4.73
N LEU A 32 -13.20 -17.22 -5.45
CA LEU A 32 -14.56 -17.47 -4.98
C LEU A 32 -14.53 -18.52 -3.88
N ILE A 33 -15.14 -18.20 -2.75
CA ILE A 33 -15.29 -19.08 -1.60
C ILE A 33 -16.78 -19.29 -1.34
N THR A 34 -17.18 -20.56 -1.31
CA THR A 34 -18.57 -20.96 -1.05
C THR A 34 -18.73 -21.76 0.23
N ASP A 35 -17.66 -22.37 0.73
CA ASP A 35 -17.68 -23.11 2.00
C ASP A 35 -17.27 -22.17 3.15
N MET A 36 -18.14 -22.07 4.15
CA MET A 36 -17.89 -21.27 5.35
C MET A 36 -16.65 -21.74 6.13
N LYS A 37 -16.23 -23.01 5.97
CA LYS A 37 -15.02 -23.53 6.63
C LYS A 37 -13.74 -22.86 6.12
N ASP A 38 -13.72 -22.42 4.86
CA ASP A 38 -12.52 -21.84 4.24
C ASP A 38 -12.25 -20.39 4.69
N ILE A 39 -13.28 -19.70 5.19
CA ILE A 39 -13.20 -18.35 5.75
C ILE A 39 -13.10 -18.31 7.28
N GLU A 40 -12.95 -19.47 7.94
CA GLU A 40 -12.97 -19.53 9.41
C GLU A 40 -11.88 -18.61 10.00
N GLY A 41 -12.30 -17.74 10.93
CA GLY A 41 -11.44 -16.79 11.61
C GLY A 41 -11.42 -15.39 11.00
N LEU A 42 -11.86 -15.22 9.74
CA LEU A 42 -11.97 -13.88 9.15
C LEU A 42 -12.96 -13.01 9.96
N PRO A 43 -12.59 -11.75 10.28
CA PRO A 43 -13.46 -10.86 11.03
C PRO A 43 -14.68 -10.45 10.19
N ALA A 44 -15.75 -10.02 10.87
CA ALA A 44 -17.01 -9.62 10.24
C ALA A 44 -16.78 -8.56 9.15
N SER A 45 -15.91 -7.60 9.41
CA SER A 45 -15.57 -6.55 8.44
C SER A 45 -14.87 -7.06 7.18
N ALA A 46 -14.06 -8.12 7.28
CA ALA A 46 -13.43 -8.74 6.10
C ALA A 46 -14.44 -9.56 5.30
N LEU A 47 -15.36 -10.25 5.98
CA LEU A 47 -16.45 -10.99 5.34
C LEU A 47 -17.41 -10.07 4.59
N ASP A 48 -17.76 -8.92 5.18
CA ASP A 48 -18.58 -7.90 4.53
C ASP A 48 -17.91 -7.36 3.26
N MET A 49 -16.62 -6.99 3.33
CA MET A 49 -15.87 -6.56 2.14
C MET A 49 -15.80 -7.65 1.06
N ALA A 50 -15.58 -8.91 1.43
CA ALA A 50 -15.50 -10.02 0.48
C ALA A 50 -16.87 -10.36 -0.14
N ALA A 51 -17.97 -10.17 0.61
CA ALA A 51 -19.33 -10.33 0.10
C ALA A 51 -19.70 -9.19 -0.86
N GLN A 52 -19.37 -7.93 -0.53
CA GLN A 52 -19.56 -6.79 -1.43
C GLN A 52 -18.75 -6.96 -2.73
N MET A 53 -17.52 -7.48 -2.64
CA MET A 53 -16.74 -7.84 -3.82
C MET A 53 -17.46 -8.90 -4.65
N ALA A 54 -17.99 -9.96 -4.01
CA ALA A 54 -18.75 -10.99 -4.71
C ALA A 54 -20.00 -10.41 -5.41
N GLU A 55 -20.76 -9.53 -4.75
CA GLU A 55 -21.90 -8.84 -5.34
C GLU A 55 -21.48 -8.05 -6.59
N SER A 56 -20.36 -7.30 -6.52
CA SER A 56 -19.82 -6.56 -7.67
C SER A 56 -19.40 -7.44 -8.86
N LYS A 57 -19.19 -8.74 -8.61
CA LYS A 57 -18.85 -9.77 -9.61
C LYS A 57 -20.07 -10.57 -10.09
N GLY A 58 -21.28 -10.18 -9.69
CA GLY A 58 -22.55 -10.76 -10.13
C GLY A 58 -23.16 -11.78 -9.18
N TYR A 59 -22.61 -11.96 -7.98
CA TYR A 59 -23.20 -12.84 -6.96
C TYR A 59 -24.22 -12.07 -6.09
N GLU A 60 -25.38 -11.75 -6.66
CA GLU A 60 -26.42 -10.87 -6.05
C GLU A 60 -26.97 -11.31 -4.68
N LYS A 61 -26.72 -12.57 -4.27
CA LYS A 61 -27.15 -13.11 -2.97
C LYS A 61 -26.01 -13.17 -1.94
N ALA A 62 -24.84 -12.62 -2.28
CA ALA A 62 -23.70 -12.58 -1.39
C ALA A 62 -24.03 -11.77 -0.13
N THR A 63 -23.77 -12.37 1.03
CA THR A 63 -23.90 -11.71 2.33
C THR A 63 -22.67 -12.05 3.17
N ALA A 64 -22.34 -11.20 4.14
CA ALA A 64 -21.22 -11.45 5.04
C ALA A 64 -21.39 -12.80 5.77
N GLU A 65 -22.63 -13.16 6.14
CA GLU A 65 -22.95 -14.33 6.94
C GLU A 65 -23.02 -15.63 6.13
N ASN A 66 -23.55 -15.60 4.90
CA ASN A 66 -23.86 -16.82 4.14
C ASN A 66 -23.06 -16.96 2.84
N GLY A 67 -22.27 -15.95 2.47
CA GLY A 67 -21.51 -15.94 1.23
C GLY A 67 -22.40 -15.91 -0.03
N PRO A 68 -21.84 -16.21 -1.21
CA PRO A 68 -20.43 -16.50 -1.43
C PRO A 68 -19.55 -15.26 -1.20
N TRP A 69 -18.25 -15.48 -0.99
CA TRP A 69 -17.26 -14.43 -0.78
C TRP A 69 -16.24 -14.44 -1.91
N VAL A 70 -15.75 -13.27 -2.32
CA VAL A 70 -14.65 -13.16 -3.28
C VAL A 70 -13.46 -12.49 -2.61
N VAL A 71 -12.34 -13.20 -2.56
CA VAL A 71 -11.05 -12.70 -2.05
C VAL A 71 -10.16 -12.27 -3.20
N THR A 72 -9.51 -11.12 -3.02
CA THR A 72 -8.65 -10.43 -4.00
C THR A 72 -7.27 -10.16 -3.40
N LEU A 73 -6.34 -9.65 -4.21
CA LEU A 73 -4.97 -9.35 -3.77
C LEU A 73 -4.74 -7.86 -3.44
N ASP A 74 -5.78 -7.04 -3.40
CA ASP A 74 -5.63 -5.66 -2.92
C ASP A 74 -5.41 -5.63 -1.41
N GLY A 75 -4.73 -4.58 -0.94
CA GLY A 75 -4.14 -4.51 0.40
C GLY A 75 -5.07 -4.91 1.54
N PRO A 76 -6.31 -4.35 1.63
CA PRO A 76 -7.27 -4.74 2.65
C PRO A 76 -7.64 -6.23 2.63
N SER A 77 -7.99 -6.78 1.45
CA SER A 77 -8.40 -8.18 1.32
C SER A 77 -7.26 -9.15 1.68
N TYR A 78 -6.09 -8.94 1.08
CA TYR A 78 -4.90 -9.77 1.32
C TYR A 78 -4.51 -9.76 2.80
N ARG A 79 -4.44 -8.58 3.42
CA ARG A 79 -4.02 -8.45 4.82
C ARG A 79 -4.96 -9.20 5.76
N SER A 80 -6.28 -9.07 5.58
CA SER A 80 -7.26 -9.75 6.42
C SER A 80 -7.12 -11.27 6.35
N VAL A 81 -6.88 -11.84 5.17
CA VAL A 81 -6.61 -13.28 5.04
C VAL A 81 -5.34 -13.68 5.80
N MET A 82 -4.24 -12.96 5.59
CA MET A 82 -2.96 -13.32 6.18
C MET A 82 -2.94 -13.21 7.71
N GLN A 83 -3.75 -12.34 8.31
CA GLN A 83 -3.84 -12.16 9.77
C GLN A 83 -4.87 -13.07 10.44
N HIS A 84 -5.97 -13.41 9.76
CA HIS A 84 -7.14 -13.98 10.43
C HIS A 84 -7.60 -15.34 9.90
N ALA A 85 -7.27 -15.74 8.66
CA ALA A 85 -7.72 -17.01 8.13
C ALA A 85 -7.05 -18.18 8.88
N LYS A 86 -7.86 -18.99 9.58
CA LYS A 86 -7.37 -20.19 10.29
C LYS A 86 -6.97 -21.30 9.33
N ASN A 87 -7.61 -21.37 8.16
CA ASN A 87 -7.25 -22.33 7.13
C ASN A 87 -5.84 -22.02 6.57
N ARG A 88 -4.85 -22.82 6.98
CA ARG A 88 -3.44 -22.65 6.61
C ARG A 88 -3.19 -22.82 5.11
N SER A 89 -3.85 -23.76 4.43
CA SER A 89 -3.68 -23.93 2.99
C SER A 89 -4.26 -22.75 2.22
N PHE A 90 -5.33 -22.13 2.74
CA PHE A 90 -5.87 -20.91 2.18
C PHE A 90 -4.90 -19.72 2.35
N ARG A 91 -4.27 -19.57 3.52
CA ARG A 91 -3.18 -18.58 3.70
C ARG A 91 -2.04 -18.81 2.72
N GLU A 92 -1.61 -20.06 2.54
CA GLU A 92 -0.55 -20.41 1.59
C GLU A 92 -0.92 -20.06 0.15
N GLU A 93 -2.14 -20.40 -0.30
CA GLU A 93 -2.63 -20.10 -1.65
C GLU A 93 -2.61 -18.59 -1.93
N VAL A 94 -3.19 -17.80 -1.02
CA VAL A 94 -3.27 -16.34 -1.16
C VAL A 94 -1.88 -15.69 -1.06
N PHE A 95 -1.02 -16.17 -0.15
CA PHE A 95 0.36 -15.72 -0.05
C PHE A 95 1.13 -15.95 -1.35
N ARG A 96 1.09 -17.18 -1.88
CA ARG A 96 1.79 -17.53 -3.12
C ARG A 96 1.31 -16.68 -4.27
N ALA A 97 -0.01 -16.55 -4.43
CA ALA A 97 -0.59 -15.68 -5.45
C ALA A 97 -0.12 -14.22 -5.33
N TYR A 98 0.02 -13.70 -4.11
CA TYR A 98 0.49 -12.33 -3.86
C TYR A 98 1.97 -12.12 -4.22
N VAL A 99 2.85 -13.06 -3.85
CA VAL A 99 4.31 -12.95 -4.09
C VAL A 99 4.73 -13.28 -5.52
N THR A 100 3.88 -13.97 -6.29
CA THR A 100 4.11 -14.26 -7.72
C THR A 100 3.31 -13.35 -8.65
N ARG A 101 2.84 -12.18 -8.17
CA ARG A 101 2.16 -11.22 -9.04
C ARG A 101 3.12 -10.69 -10.10
N ALA A 102 2.61 -10.61 -11.33
CA ALA A 102 3.34 -10.07 -12.48
C ALA A 102 4.72 -10.75 -12.70
N SER A 103 4.82 -12.06 -12.43
CA SER A 103 6.07 -12.82 -12.62
C SER A 103 6.00 -13.87 -13.74
N ASP A 104 4.86 -14.02 -14.41
CA ASP A 104 4.66 -15.00 -15.47
C ASP A 104 3.73 -14.50 -16.59
N GLY A 105 3.71 -15.24 -17.71
CA GLY A 105 2.85 -14.97 -18.87
C GLY A 105 3.00 -13.55 -19.43
N ASP A 106 1.87 -12.99 -19.89
CA ASP A 106 1.81 -11.67 -20.53
C ASP A 106 2.03 -10.50 -19.55
N LEU A 107 1.95 -10.77 -18.24
CA LEU A 107 2.14 -9.77 -17.18
C LEU A 107 3.53 -9.87 -16.55
N ASN A 108 4.44 -10.67 -17.12
CA ASN A 108 5.76 -10.90 -16.53
C ASN A 108 6.63 -9.64 -16.55
N ASN A 109 6.98 -9.15 -15.36
CA ASN A 109 7.85 -8.00 -15.16
C ASN A 109 9.34 -8.36 -15.09
N THR A 110 9.74 -9.63 -15.03
CA THR A 110 11.17 -10.00 -14.97
C THR A 110 11.97 -9.43 -16.16
N PRO A 111 11.56 -9.63 -17.43
CA PRO A 111 12.29 -9.05 -18.57
C PRO A 111 12.25 -7.51 -18.59
N ILE A 112 11.18 -6.90 -18.06
CA ILE A 112 11.03 -5.45 -17.96
C ILE A 112 12.04 -4.90 -16.94
N ILE A 113 12.20 -5.54 -15.78
CA ILE A 113 13.19 -5.16 -14.78
C ILE A 113 14.60 -5.28 -15.36
N GLU A 114 14.92 -6.40 -16.00
CA GLU A 114 16.24 -6.62 -16.63
C GLU A 114 16.55 -5.50 -17.63
N ARG A 115 15.61 -5.17 -18.52
CA ARG A 115 15.77 -4.09 -19.48
C ARG A 115 15.93 -2.71 -18.83
N ILE A 116 15.16 -2.42 -17.77
CA ILE A 116 15.30 -1.18 -17.00
C ILE A 116 16.70 -1.08 -16.38
N LEU A 117 17.25 -2.17 -15.85
CA LEU A 117 18.58 -2.19 -15.24
C LEU A 117 19.68 -1.97 -16.30
N GLU A 118 19.58 -2.59 -17.47
CA GLU A 118 20.47 -2.37 -18.61
C GLU A 118 20.48 -0.88 -19.02
N LEU A 119 19.30 -0.32 -19.30
CA LEU A 119 19.15 1.09 -19.70
C LEU A 119 19.65 2.05 -18.63
N ARG A 120 19.43 1.74 -17.35
CA ARG A 120 19.96 2.54 -16.23
C ARG A 120 21.48 2.51 -16.17
N LEU A 121 22.10 1.36 -16.44
CA LEU A 121 23.56 1.23 -16.51
C LEU A 121 24.14 1.97 -17.73
N GLU A 122 23.52 1.83 -18.91
CA GLU A 122 23.90 2.57 -20.12
C GLU A 122 23.84 4.08 -19.90
N LYS A 123 22.73 4.58 -19.32
CA LYS A 123 22.56 5.97 -18.94
C LYS A 123 23.64 6.45 -17.97
N ALA A 124 24.00 5.65 -16.97
CA ALA A 124 25.06 5.99 -16.04
C ALA A 124 26.41 6.15 -16.75
N LYS A 125 26.79 5.18 -17.59
CA LYS A 125 28.03 5.22 -18.37
C LYS A 125 28.10 6.43 -19.30
N LEU A 126 26.99 6.76 -19.97
CA LEU A 126 26.90 7.94 -20.85
C LEU A 126 27.10 9.26 -20.10
N LEU A 127 26.73 9.31 -18.82
CA LEU A 127 26.92 10.46 -17.95
C LEU A 127 28.28 10.47 -17.25
N GLY A 128 29.13 9.46 -17.48
CA GLY A 128 30.46 9.36 -16.89
C GLY A 128 30.50 8.70 -15.50
N TYR A 129 29.42 8.00 -15.10
CA TYR A 129 29.31 7.27 -13.84
C TYR A 129 29.51 5.77 -14.03
N ASN A 130 29.89 5.07 -12.96
CA ASN A 130 30.10 3.61 -12.98
C ASN A 130 28.79 2.83 -12.94
N ASN A 131 27.78 3.36 -12.23
CA ASN A 131 26.49 2.71 -12.02
C ASN A 131 25.38 3.74 -11.81
N TYR A 132 24.12 3.29 -11.87
CA TYR A 132 22.96 4.17 -11.73
C TYR A 132 22.76 4.71 -10.31
N ALA A 133 23.28 4.03 -9.28
CA ALA A 133 23.19 4.53 -7.91
C ALA A 133 23.96 5.85 -7.77
N GLU A 134 25.13 5.99 -8.41
CA GLU A 134 25.88 7.25 -8.44
C GLU A 134 25.05 8.39 -9.06
N VAL A 135 24.45 8.15 -10.24
CA VAL A 135 23.53 9.11 -10.89
C VAL A 135 22.37 9.51 -9.98
N SER A 136 21.82 8.54 -9.23
CA SER A 136 20.71 8.75 -8.31
C SER A 136 21.10 9.61 -7.09
N MET A 137 22.35 9.48 -6.62
CA MET A 137 22.86 10.19 -5.44
C MET A 137 23.18 11.66 -5.73
N GLU A 138 23.49 12.04 -6.97
CA GLU A 138 23.77 13.45 -7.35
C GLU A 138 22.67 14.45 -6.96
N LYS A 139 21.42 13.98 -6.87
CA LYS A 139 20.26 14.81 -6.48
C LYS A 139 19.78 14.52 -5.06
N LYS A 140 20.53 13.76 -4.26
CA LYS A 140 20.18 13.37 -2.89
C LYS A 140 21.21 13.92 -1.90
N MET A 141 20.81 13.97 -0.64
CA MET A 141 21.74 14.32 0.45
C MET A 141 22.78 13.23 0.71
N ALA A 142 22.43 11.97 0.42
CA ALA A 142 23.27 10.80 0.70
C ALA A 142 24.26 10.52 -0.43
N THR A 143 25.39 9.93 -0.07
CA THR A 143 26.26 9.17 -1.00
C THR A 143 25.96 7.67 -0.85
N ILE A 144 26.50 6.84 -1.75
CA ILE A 144 26.35 5.37 -1.68
C ILE A 144 26.87 4.84 -0.34
N ASP A 145 28.12 5.16 0.01
CA ASP A 145 28.74 4.71 1.27
C ASP A 145 27.93 5.11 2.51
N LYS A 146 27.35 6.32 2.52
CA LYS A 146 26.53 6.79 3.65
C LYS A 146 25.16 6.12 3.71
N ALA A 147 24.59 5.77 2.57
CA ALA A 147 23.36 4.97 2.54
C ALA A 147 23.63 3.54 3.05
N GLU A 148 24.72 2.91 2.59
CA GLU A 148 25.12 1.57 3.04
C GLU A 148 25.49 1.53 4.52
N GLU A 149 26.26 2.50 5.01
CA GLU A 149 26.59 2.65 6.44
C GLU A 149 25.34 2.73 7.31
N LEU A 150 24.35 3.53 6.89
CA LEU A 150 23.09 3.66 7.61
C LEU A 150 22.28 2.35 7.58
N ILE A 151 22.17 1.70 6.42
CA ILE A 151 21.46 0.43 6.27
C ILE A 151 22.09 -0.65 7.15
N GLU A 152 23.42 -0.78 7.14
CA GLU A 152 24.10 -1.78 7.95
C GLU A 152 23.97 -1.50 9.45
N LYS A 153 24.03 -0.22 9.85
CA LYS A 153 23.79 0.17 11.23
C LYS A 153 22.39 -0.23 11.71
N LEU A 154 21.37 -0.04 10.87
CA LEU A 154 20.00 -0.44 11.16
C LEU A 154 19.86 -1.97 11.19
N HIS A 155 20.46 -2.66 10.22
CA HIS A 155 20.48 -4.11 10.13
C HIS A 155 21.09 -4.74 11.39
N THR A 156 22.31 -4.33 11.76
CA THR A 156 22.99 -4.80 12.97
C THR A 156 22.16 -4.55 14.23
N ALA A 157 21.52 -3.38 14.35
CA ALA A 157 20.70 -3.06 15.52
C ALA A 157 19.38 -3.85 15.58
N SER A 158 18.85 -4.28 14.43
CA SER A 158 17.54 -4.94 14.33
C SER A 158 17.63 -6.47 14.29
N TRP A 159 18.79 -7.03 13.95
CA TRP A 159 18.98 -8.47 13.70
C TRP A 159 18.56 -9.35 14.88
N ASN A 160 19.09 -9.08 16.07
CA ASN A 160 18.79 -9.89 17.25
C ASN A 160 17.33 -9.77 17.68
N ALA A 161 16.71 -8.59 17.49
CA ALA A 161 15.28 -8.41 17.78
C ALA A 161 14.42 -9.23 16.80
N ALA A 162 14.77 -9.24 15.51
CA ALA A 162 14.04 -10.05 14.52
C ALA A 162 14.17 -11.57 14.77
N ILE A 163 15.32 -12.04 15.26
CA ILE A 163 15.48 -13.43 15.71
C ILE A 163 14.54 -13.70 16.89
N GLN A 164 14.56 -12.84 17.91
CA GLN A 164 13.69 -12.98 19.08
C GLN A 164 12.21 -12.97 18.69
N ASP A 165 11.79 -12.12 17.76
CA ASP A 165 10.42 -12.08 17.25
C ASP A 165 10.02 -13.43 16.64
N MET A 166 10.89 -14.06 15.85
CA MET A 166 10.62 -15.38 15.29
C MET A 166 10.55 -16.47 16.36
N GLU A 167 11.43 -16.44 17.37
CA GLU A 167 11.41 -17.37 18.50
C GLU A 167 10.12 -17.21 19.33
N ASP A 168 9.71 -15.98 19.61
CA ASP A 168 8.45 -15.65 20.30
C ASP A 168 7.24 -16.21 19.55
N LEU A 169 7.20 -16.09 18.22
CA LEU A 169 6.12 -16.64 17.40
C LEU A 169 6.10 -18.17 17.45
N GLU A 170 7.26 -18.82 17.34
CA GLU A 170 7.35 -20.26 17.44
C GLU A 170 6.92 -20.77 18.82
N GLU A 171 7.38 -20.14 19.89
CA GLU A 171 7.02 -20.51 21.26
C GLU A 171 5.52 -20.34 21.50
N PHE A 172 4.95 -19.22 21.06
CA PHE A 172 3.53 -18.96 21.18
C PHE A 172 2.69 -19.97 20.38
N ALA A 173 3.05 -20.23 19.13
CA ALA A 173 2.37 -21.24 18.31
C ALA A 173 2.48 -22.66 18.91
N LYS A 174 3.64 -23.01 19.50
CA LYS A 174 3.85 -24.27 20.24
C LYS A 174 2.92 -24.36 21.45
N GLY A 175 2.80 -23.27 22.23
CA GLY A 175 1.90 -23.17 23.38
C GLY A 175 0.41 -23.37 23.01
N GLN A 176 0.04 -22.98 21.80
CA GLN A 176 -1.31 -23.19 21.25
C GLN A 176 -1.53 -24.59 20.62
N ASN A 177 -0.55 -25.49 20.73
CA ASN A 177 -0.55 -26.83 20.12
C ASN A 177 -0.73 -26.83 18.59
N ALA A 178 -0.27 -25.78 17.90
CA ALA A 178 -0.33 -25.71 16.44
C ALA A 178 0.67 -26.68 15.79
N MET A 179 0.22 -27.41 14.78
CA MET A 179 1.07 -28.39 14.08
C MET A 179 2.22 -27.72 13.33
N GLU A 180 1.96 -26.55 12.74
CA GLU A 180 2.94 -25.75 11.99
C GLU A 180 4.00 -25.09 12.87
N ALA A 181 3.85 -25.10 14.21
CA ALA A 181 4.80 -24.45 15.11
C ALA A 181 6.20 -25.11 15.11
N LYS A 182 6.34 -26.28 14.50
CA LYS A 182 7.64 -26.93 14.24
C LYS A 182 8.41 -26.28 13.09
N GLU A 183 7.69 -25.64 12.15
CA GLU A 183 8.24 -25.06 10.93
C GLU A 183 7.27 -23.98 10.42
N LEU A 184 7.38 -22.78 11.00
CA LEU A 184 6.61 -21.63 10.53
C LEU A 184 7.10 -21.22 9.14
N ASN A 185 6.16 -21.09 8.21
CA ASN A 185 6.42 -20.61 6.87
C ASN A 185 6.04 -19.12 6.74
N GLN A 186 6.40 -18.49 5.62
CA GLN A 186 6.12 -17.07 5.39
C GLN A 186 4.61 -16.71 5.47
N TRP A 187 3.73 -17.65 5.11
CA TRP A 187 2.27 -17.49 5.23
C TRP A 187 1.70 -17.73 6.64
N ASP A 188 2.54 -18.09 7.60
CA ASP A 188 2.16 -18.29 9.01
C ASP A 188 2.53 -17.06 9.87
N ILE A 189 3.52 -16.27 9.46
CA ILE A 189 4.08 -15.15 10.25
C ILE A 189 2.99 -14.15 10.65
N ASN A 190 2.27 -13.56 9.69
CA ASN A 190 1.26 -12.54 10.01
C ASN A 190 0.11 -13.08 10.90
N PHE A 191 -0.27 -14.34 10.69
CA PHE A 191 -1.33 -14.97 11.47
C PHE A 191 -0.91 -15.12 12.93
N TRP A 192 0.28 -15.71 13.17
CA TRP A 192 0.77 -15.90 14.53
C TRP A 192 1.18 -14.60 15.21
N SER A 193 1.68 -13.61 14.46
CA SER A 193 1.92 -12.26 14.98
C SER A 193 0.64 -11.62 15.50
N GLU A 194 -0.47 -11.75 14.79
CA GLU A 194 -1.75 -11.20 15.26
C GLU A 194 -2.25 -11.93 16.51
N ARG A 195 -2.19 -13.27 16.52
CA ARG A 195 -2.60 -14.06 17.70
C ARG A 195 -1.73 -13.76 18.93
N LEU A 196 -0.41 -13.61 18.75
CA LEU A 196 0.51 -13.23 19.82
C LEU A 196 0.22 -11.80 20.30
N ARG A 197 -0.02 -10.86 19.39
CA ARG A 197 -0.36 -9.46 19.71
C ARG A 197 -1.66 -9.38 20.52
N GLU A 198 -2.71 -10.06 20.07
CA GLU A 198 -3.99 -10.16 20.79
C GLU A 198 -3.77 -10.70 22.20
N SER A 199 -3.04 -11.81 22.35
CA SER A 199 -2.79 -12.43 23.66
C SER A 199 -1.89 -11.59 24.57
N ARG A 200 -0.88 -10.91 24.03
CA ARG A 200 0.14 -10.18 24.80
C ARG A 200 -0.37 -8.82 25.28
N PHE A 201 -1.20 -8.15 24.47
CA PHE A 201 -1.65 -6.79 24.76
C PHE A 201 -3.15 -6.70 25.10
N ASP A 202 -3.92 -7.78 24.93
CA ASP A 202 -5.37 -7.79 25.12
C ASP A 202 -6.07 -6.73 24.24
N ILE A 203 -5.57 -6.60 23.00
CA ILE A 203 -6.09 -5.66 22.00
C ILE A 203 -6.51 -6.43 20.77
N ASN A 204 -7.77 -6.26 20.37
CA ASN A 204 -8.31 -6.78 19.13
C ASN A 204 -8.49 -5.66 18.09
N GLU A 205 -7.96 -5.85 16.88
CA GLU A 205 -8.05 -4.84 15.80
C GLU A 205 -9.51 -4.56 15.38
N GLU A 206 -10.36 -5.58 15.34
CA GLU A 206 -11.77 -5.44 14.96
C GLU A 206 -12.56 -4.65 16.03
N GLU A 207 -12.23 -4.81 17.31
CA GLU A 207 -12.85 -4.04 18.39
C GLU A 207 -12.44 -2.55 18.39
N LEU A 208 -11.25 -2.23 17.87
CA LEU A 208 -10.79 -0.85 17.71
C LEU A 208 -11.42 -0.14 16.51
N ARG A 209 -11.82 -0.87 15.47
CA ARG A 209 -12.30 -0.32 14.20
C ARG A 209 -13.44 0.70 14.35
N PRO A 210 -14.47 0.51 15.20
CA PRO A 210 -15.53 1.50 15.41
C PRO A 210 -15.03 2.86 15.92
N TYR A 211 -13.88 2.90 16.62
CA TYR A 211 -13.31 4.13 17.17
C TYR A 211 -12.52 4.94 16.13
N LEU A 212 -12.12 4.32 15.02
CA LEU A 212 -11.26 4.91 13.98
C LEU A 212 -12.01 5.18 12.67
N SER A 213 -13.25 5.68 12.76
CA SER A 213 -13.98 6.11 11.57
C SER A 213 -13.26 7.25 10.85
N LEU A 214 -13.15 7.17 9.52
CA LEU A 214 -12.40 8.14 8.71
C LEU A 214 -12.80 9.60 8.99
N PRO A 215 -14.08 9.99 9.11
CA PRO A 215 -14.45 11.37 9.43
C PRO A 215 -13.84 11.85 10.75
N LYS A 216 -13.85 11.01 11.80
CA LYS A 216 -13.27 11.37 13.11
C LYS A 216 -11.75 11.43 13.09
N VAL A 217 -11.09 10.58 12.30
CA VAL A 217 -9.65 10.65 12.09
C VAL A 217 -9.27 11.95 11.39
N LEU A 218 -10.02 12.36 10.36
CA LEU A 218 -9.79 13.62 9.66
C LEU A 218 -10.04 14.84 10.56
N ASP A 219 -11.13 14.84 11.34
CA ASP A 219 -11.39 15.89 12.34
C ASP A 219 -10.20 16.02 13.31
N GLY A 220 -9.70 14.90 13.83
CA GLY A 220 -8.53 14.88 14.71
C GLY A 220 -7.26 15.41 14.04
N LEU A 221 -7.00 14.99 12.80
CA LEU A 221 -5.87 15.45 12.00
C LEU A 221 -5.91 16.95 11.73
N PHE A 222 -7.07 17.49 11.35
CA PHE A 222 -7.24 18.92 11.08
C PHE A 222 -7.12 19.75 12.36
N ASN A 223 -7.65 19.27 13.48
CA ASN A 223 -7.46 19.92 14.78
C ASN A 223 -5.98 19.94 15.20
N LEU A 224 -5.24 18.85 14.98
CA LEU A 224 -3.80 18.82 15.23
C LEU A 224 -3.06 19.82 14.33
N ALA A 225 -3.39 19.89 13.03
CA ALA A 225 -2.80 20.84 12.10
C ALA A 225 -3.08 22.29 12.52
N LYS A 226 -4.29 22.59 13.00
CA LYS A 226 -4.63 23.88 13.59
C LYS A 226 -3.77 24.21 14.80
N MET A 227 -3.61 23.28 15.73
CA MET A 227 -2.79 23.49 16.94
C MET A 227 -1.32 23.75 16.63
N LEU A 228 -0.75 23.07 15.63
CA LEU A 228 0.68 23.15 15.31
C LEU A 228 1.01 24.28 14.35
N PHE A 229 0.13 24.58 13.40
CA PHE A 229 0.42 25.45 12.25
C PHE A 229 -0.55 26.62 12.11
N ASP A 230 -1.56 26.74 12.97
CA ASP A 230 -2.55 27.82 12.96
C ASP A 230 -3.28 27.94 11.61
N ILE A 231 -3.64 26.78 11.05
CA ILE A 231 -4.41 26.64 9.80
C ILE A 231 -5.78 26.02 10.08
N ASP A 232 -6.79 26.51 9.37
CA ASP A 232 -8.13 25.94 9.35
C ASP A 232 -8.35 25.16 8.04
N ILE A 233 -8.94 23.97 8.14
CA ILE A 233 -9.19 23.09 6.98
C ILE A 233 -10.68 22.79 6.91
N ASP A 234 -11.31 23.28 5.84
CA ASP A 234 -12.75 23.11 5.60
C ASP A 234 -12.99 22.28 4.33
N THR A 235 -14.03 21.47 4.34
CA THR A 235 -14.50 20.79 3.11
C THR A 235 -15.19 21.81 2.20
N VAL A 236 -14.81 21.81 0.92
CA VAL A 236 -15.32 22.71 -0.13
C VAL A 236 -15.71 21.92 -1.38
N ASP A 237 -16.36 20.78 -1.17
CA ASP A 237 -16.85 19.92 -2.24
C ASP A 237 -17.75 20.70 -3.23
N GLY A 238 -17.54 20.46 -4.52
CA GLY A 238 -18.23 21.17 -5.60
C GLY A 238 -17.54 22.45 -6.08
N LEU A 239 -16.52 22.94 -5.38
CA LEU A 239 -15.70 24.07 -5.87
C LEU A 239 -14.82 23.68 -7.06
N ALA A 240 -14.36 22.43 -7.09
CA ALA A 240 -13.52 21.89 -8.15
C ALA A 240 -14.10 20.56 -8.68
N PRO A 241 -13.89 20.23 -9.96
CA PRO A 241 -14.30 18.93 -10.51
C PRO A 241 -13.50 17.80 -9.87
N VAL A 242 -14.16 16.66 -9.65
CA VAL A 242 -13.56 15.44 -9.09
C VAL A 242 -13.74 14.27 -10.05
N TRP A 243 -12.82 13.30 -10.01
CA TRP A 243 -12.82 12.12 -10.88
C TRP A 243 -13.65 10.96 -10.35
N ASN A 244 -14.00 10.97 -9.05
CA ASN A 244 -14.80 9.93 -8.43
C ASN A 244 -15.65 10.54 -7.30
N LYS A 245 -16.83 9.96 -7.03
CA LYS A 245 -17.80 10.44 -6.03
C LYS A 245 -17.28 10.40 -4.59
N ASP A 246 -16.31 9.53 -4.32
CA ASP A 246 -15.73 9.35 -2.99
C ASP A 246 -14.53 10.28 -2.73
N VAL A 247 -14.22 11.18 -3.68
CA VAL A 247 -13.15 12.18 -3.54
C VAL A 247 -13.69 13.41 -2.83
N SER A 248 -13.05 13.78 -1.73
CA SER A 248 -13.33 15.03 -1.01
C SER A 248 -12.31 16.11 -1.39
N PHE A 249 -12.75 17.37 -1.39
CA PHE A 249 -11.93 18.53 -1.68
C PHE A 249 -11.93 19.51 -0.50
N TYR A 250 -10.73 19.94 -0.11
CA TYR A 250 -10.53 20.76 1.09
C TYR A 250 -9.84 22.08 0.76
N CYS A 251 -10.23 23.13 1.48
CA CYS A 251 -9.60 24.44 1.48
C CYS A 251 -8.81 24.60 2.78
N VAL A 252 -7.54 24.97 2.66
CA VAL A 252 -6.67 25.32 3.78
C VAL A 252 -6.62 26.83 3.89
N LYS A 253 -6.93 27.36 5.07
CA LYS A 253 -6.94 28.80 5.37
C LYS A 253 -5.89 29.12 6.43
N ASN A 254 -5.30 30.31 6.34
CA ASN A 254 -4.46 30.84 7.40
C ASN A 254 -5.32 31.38 8.57
N SER A 255 -4.68 31.84 9.63
CA SER A 255 -5.35 32.40 10.82
C SER A 255 -6.12 33.70 10.60
N LEU A 256 -5.94 34.35 9.45
CA LEU A 256 -6.77 35.50 9.03
C LEU A 256 -8.02 35.06 8.26
N GLY A 257 -8.20 33.75 8.04
CA GLY A 257 -9.28 33.17 7.26
C GLY A 257 -9.06 33.17 5.74
N SER A 258 -7.91 33.63 5.26
CA SER A 258 -7.60 33.67 3.84
C SER A 258 -7.18 32.29 3.33
N PRO A 259 -7.74 31.80 2.20
CA PRO A 259 -7.28 30.56 1.57
C PRO A 259 -5.81 30.63 1.16
N ILE A 260 -5.04 29.60 1.50
CA ILE A 260 -3.61 29.49 1.19
C ILE A 260 -3.24 28.23 0.41
N ALA A 261 -4.08 27.20 0.44
CA ALA A 261 -3.90 25.97 -0.35
C ALA A 261 -5.22 25.20 -0.49
N TYR A 262 -5.22 24.19 -1.34
CA TYR A 262 -6.30 23.23 -1.52
C TYR A 262 -5.72 21.83 -1.70
N PHE A 263 -6.48 20.80 -1.33
CA PHE A 263 -6.09 19.43 -1.63
C PHE A 263 -7.31 18.52 -1.88
N TYR A 264 -7.10 17.51 -2.70
CA TYR A 264 -8.04 16.41 -2.91
C TYR A 264 -7.66 15.25 -2.01
N PHE A 265 -8.65 14.47 -1.59
CA PHE A 265 -8.44 13.24 -0.83
C PHE A 265 -9.28 12.10 -1.42
N ASP A 266 -8.60 11.06 -1.93
CA ASP A 266 -9.20 9.86 -2.50
C ASP A 266 -8.80 8.65 -1.61
N PRO A 267 -9.61 8.26 -0.61
CA PRO A 267 -9.17 7.37 0.46
C PRO A 267 -9.30 5.87 0.17
N TYR A 268 -10.26 5.45 -0.64
CA TYR A 268 -10.67 4.04 -0.69
C TYR A 268 -9.89 3.21 -1.71
N SER A 269 -9.77 1.91 -1.43
CA SER A 269 -9.26 0.92 -2.39
C SER A 269 -10.26 0.81 -3.55
N ARG A 270 -9.76 0.88 -4.79
CA ARG A 270 -10.55 0.65 -6.01
C ARG A 270 -9.68 -0.10 -7.02
N PRO A 271 -9.39 -1.40 -6.79
CA PRO A 271 -8.37 -2.13 -7.53
C PRO A 271 -8.68 -2.23 -9.03
N SER A 272 -9.94 -2.05 -9.45
CA SER A 272 -10.35 -2.00 -10.87
C SER A 272 -9.72 -0.86 -11.67
N GLU A 273 -9.37 0.26 -11.03
CA GLU A 273 -8.93 1.49 -11.73
C GLU A 273 -7.86 2.30 -10.98
N LYS A 274 -7.60 2.01 -9.69
CA LYS A 274 -6.68 2.78 -8.83
C LYS A 274 -5.49 1.92 -8.42
N ARG A 275 -4.28 2.50 -8.56
CA ARG A 275 -3.02 1.89 -8.11
C ARG A 275 -3.07 1.62 -6.59
N GLY A 276 -2.44 0.53 -6.15
CA GLY A 276 -2.33 0.21 -4.72
C GLY A 276 -1.36 1.14 -3.97
N GLY A 277 -1.44 1.10 -2.64
CA GLY A 277 -0.61 1.89 -1.72
C GLY A 277 -1.22 3.24 -1.36
N ALA A 278 -0.39 4.14 -0.82
CA ALA A 278 -0.76 5.51 -0.47
C ALA A 278 0.34 6.46 -0.96
N TRP A 279 -0.06 7.61 -1.52
CA TRP A 279 0.86 8.61 -2.04
C TRP A 279 0.24 10.01 -1.96
N MET A 280 1.09 11.03 -2.13
CA MET A 280 0.70 12.41 -2.33
C MET A 280 1.28 12.85 -3.68
N ASP A 281 0.52 13.64 -4.43
CA ASP A 281 0.98 14.22 -5.68
C ASP A 281 0.59 15.71 -5.76
N VAL A 282 1.37 16.48 -6.52
CA VAL A 282 1.19 17.92 -6.66
C VAL A 282 0.32 18.20 -7.87
N VAL A 283 -0.84 18.84 -7.64
CA VAL A 283 -1.71 19.30 -8.73
C VAL A 283 -1.14 20.55 -9.39
N VAL A 284 -0.86 21.58 -8.58
CA VAL A 284 -0.22 22.82 -9.02
C VAL A 284 0.80 23.26 -7.96
N GLY A 285 1.98 23.66 -8.41
CA GLY A 285 2.98 24.27 -7.54
C GLY A 285 2.61 25.71 -7.18
N ARG A 286 2.87 26.12 -5.94
CA ARG A 286 2.69 27.51 -5.51
C ARG A 286 3.60 28.44 -6.32
N SER A 287 3.05 29.49 -6.92
CA SER A 287 3.81 30.40 -7.78
C SER A 287 3.11 31.75 -7.94
N CYS A 288 3.89 32.83 -7.81
CA CYS A 288 3.42 34.22 -7.96
C CYS A 288 2.81 34.52 -9.33
N SER A 289 3.19 33.78 -10.38
CA SER A 289 2.70 34.01 -11.74
C SER A 289 1.32 33.40 -12.00
N VAL A 290 0.82 32.56 -11.09
CA VAL A 290 -0.49 31.91 -11.16
C VAL A 290 -1.43 32.42 -10.06
N SER A 291 -0.97 33.34 -9.21
CA SER A 291 -1.80 33.95 -8.18
C SER A 291 -2.79 34.94 -8.79
N HIS A 292 -3.97 35.02 -8.19
CA HIS A 292 -5.05 35.86 -8.71
C HIS A 292 -4.71 37.37 -8.66
N ASP A 293 -3.78 37.76 -7.80
CA ASP A 293 -3.30 39.13 -7.59
C ASP A 293 -1.93 39.44 -8.20
N GLY A 294 -1.22 38.43 -8.72
CA GLY A 294 0.13 38.56 -9.31
C GLY A 294 1.22 39.05 -8.37
N THR A 295 0.97 39.11 -7.05
CA THR A 295 1.87 39.77 -6.08
C THR A 295 2.25 38.90 -4.88
N SER A 296 1.43 37.90 -4.54
CA SER A 296 1.78 36.89 -3.55
C SER A 296 2.01 35.52 -4.21
N PRO A 297 2.99 34.71 -3.77
CA PRO A 297 3.18 33.37 -4.29
C PRO A 297 1.96 32.47 -4.11
#